data_AF-A0A434EUB8-F1
#
_entry.id   AF-A0A434EUB8-F1
#
_cell.length_a   1.000
_cell.length_b   1.000
_cell.length_c   1.000
_cell.angle_alpha   90.00
_cell.angle_beta   90.00
_cell.angle_gamma   90.00
#
_symmetry.space_group_name_H-M   'P 1'
#
loop_
_entity.id
_entity.type
_entity.pdbx_description
1 polymer ?
#
loop_
_entity_poly.entity_id
_entity_poly.type
_entity_poly.pdbx_seq_one_letter_code
_entity_poly.pdbx_strand_id
1 'polypeptide(L)'
;MTATPETRFRSSQLEDNDGAPVNPTDNRTMGEIIAARFSRRGFLMGSLAVSAIAATVSPLALIAADEARAAEASAFKFDEIEAGIDD
;
A
#
# COMPACT_ATOMS: atom_id res chain seq x y z
N MET A 1 22.79 -33.63 -30.02
CA MET A 1 22.10 -33.43 -28.73
C MET A 1 20.65 -33.11 -29.04
N THR A 2 19.85 -34.16 -29.28
CA THR A 2 18.44 -34.06 -29.69
C THR A 2 17.60 -33.84 -28.44
N ALA A 3 16.93 -32.70 -28.34
CA ALA A 3 16.03 -32.38 -27.23
C ALA A 3 14.85 -33.36 -27.23
N THR A 4 14.68 -34.09 -26.13
CA THR A 4 13.50 -34.92 -25.86
C THR A 4 12.27 -34.01 -25.79
N PRO A 5 11.12 -34.37 -26.37
CA PRO A 5 9.90 -33.59 -26.19
C PRO A 5 9.50 -33.66 -24.71
N GLU A 6 9.71 -32.56 -23.99
CA GLU A 6 9.17 -32.35 -22.65
C GLU A 6 7.67 -32.60 -22.73
N THR A 7 7.21 -33.68 -22.10
CA THR A 7 5.79 -34.05 -22.09
C THR A 7 5.09 -33.11 -21.10
N ARG A 8 4.86 -31.87 -21.53
CA ARG A 8 4.18 -30.85 -20.70
C ARG A 8 2.77 -31.33 -20.40
N PHE A 9 2.38 -31.24 -19.14
CA PHE A 9 1.02 -31.54 -18.71
C PHE A 9 0.02 -30.68 -19.51
N ARG A 10 -1.14 -31.23 -19.88
CA ARG A 10 -2.14 -30.45 -20.63
C ARG A 10 -2.58 -29.20 -19.88
N SER A 11 -2.57 -29.25 -18.55
CA SER A 11 -2.86 -28.09 -17.69
C SER A 11 -1.87 -26.95 -17.91
N SER A 12 -0.56 -27.21 -18.04
CA SER A 12 0.42 -26.13 -18.23
C SER A 12 0.29 -25.48 -19.61
N GLN A 13 -0.15 -26.20 -20.63
CA GLN A 13 -0.47 -25.60 -21.94
C GLN A 13 -1.70 -24.68 -21.90
N LEU A 14 -2.61 -24.88 -20.95
CA LEU A 14 -3.77 -24.01 -20.76
C LEU A 14 -3.41 -22.75 -19.96
N GLU A 15 -2.45 -22.85 -19.03
CA GLU A 15 -1.91 -21.69 -18.31
C GLU A 15 -1.02 -20.81 -19.20
N ASP A 16 -0.28 -21.41 -20.14
CA ASP A 16 0.52 -20.67 -21.14
C ASP A 16 -0.37 -19.97 -22.20
N ASN A 17 -1.66 -20.32 -22.30
CA ASN A 17 -2.60 -19.74 -23.25
C ASN A 17 -3.26 -18.46 -22.71
N ASP A 18 -2.43 -17.52 -22.25
CA ASP A 18 -2.89 -16.18 -21.90
C ASP A 18 -3.33 -15.46 -23.18
N GLY A 19 -4.65 -15.26 -23.32
CA GLY A 19 -5.23 -14.55 -24.45
C GLY A 19 -4.83 -13.07 -24.45
N ALA A 20 -4.95 -12.41 -25.61
CA ALA A 20 -4.74 -10.97 -25.68
C ALA A 20 -5.70 -10.23 -24.73
N PRO A 21 -5.25 -9.16 -24.05
CA PRO A 21 -6.11 -8.39 -23.16
C PRO A 21 -7.28 -7.77 -23.94
N VAL A 22 -8.51 -8.08 -23.52
CA VAL A 22 -9.75 -7.59 -24.17
C VAL A 22 -10.34 -6.36 -23.49
N ASN A 23 -9.84 -5.99 -22.32
CA ASN A 23 -10.34 -4.81 -21.60
C ASN A 23 -9.83 -3.54 -22.29
N PRO A 24 -10.72 -2.68 -22.85
CA PRO A 24 -10.31 -1.48 -23.57
C PRO A 24 -9.92 -0.32 -22.65
N THR A 25 -10.15 -0.43 -21.34
CA THR A 25 -9.84 0.62 -20.38
C THR A 25 -8.37 0.60 -20.01
N ASP A 26 -7.75 1.76 -19.86
CA ASP A 26 -6.39 1.93 -19.34
C ASP A 26 -6.34 1.84 -17.80
N ASN A 27 -7.16 0.95 -17.23
CA ASN A 27 -7.19 0.71 -15.80
C ASN A 27 -5.95 -0.07 -15.40
N ARG A 28 -5.45 0.24 -14.20
CA ARG A 28 -4.31 -0.48 -13.63
C ARG A 28 -4.58 -1.97 -13.58
N THR A 29 -3.59 -2.77 -13.98
CA THR A 29 -3.67 -4.23 -13.86
C THR A 29 -3.69 -4.65 -12.40
N MET A 30 -4.21 -5.84 -12.12
CA MET A 30 -4.18 -6.39 -10.75
C MET A 30 -2.74 -6.47 -10.23
N GLY A 31 -1.77 -6.82 -11.09
CA GLY A 31 -0.35 -6.83 -10.75
C GLY A 31 0.18 -5.45 -10.35
N GLU A 32 -0.22 -4.39 -11.05
CA GLU A 32 0.15 -3.01 -10.71
C GLU A 32 -0.49 -2.55 -9.39
N ILE A 33 -1.74 -2.94 -9.13
CA ILE A 33 -2.45 -2.67 -7.87
C ILE A 33 -1.73 -3.33 -6.69
N ILE A 34 -1.32 -4.59 -6.86
CA ILE A 34 -0.56 -5.36 -5.87
C ILE A 34 0.83 -4.75 -5.66
N ALA A 35 1.57 -4.47 -6.75
CA ALA A 35 2.91 -3.91 -6.67
C ALA A 35 2.95 -2.56 -5.93
N ALA A 36 1.97 -1.69 -6.15
CA ALA A 36 1.92 -0.42 -5.42
C ALA A 36 1.69 -0.59 -3.90
N ARG A 37 0.97 -1.64 -3.47
CA ARG A 37 0.70 -1.90 -2.05
C ARG A 37 1.78 -2.75 -1.37
N PHE A 38 2.35 -3.70 -2.10
CA PHE A 38 3.18 -4.78 -1.54
C PHE A 38 4.54 -4.91 -2.22
N SER A 39 5.03 -3.88 -2.92
CA SER A 39 6.39 -3.93 -3.48
C SER A 39 7.43 -3.97 -2.37
N ARG A 40 8.35 -4.94 -2.46
CA ARG A 40 9.53 -5.02 -1.60
C ARG A 40 10.37 -3.74 -1.68
N ARG A 41 10.53 -3.19 -2.89
CA ARG A 41 11.27 -1.93 -3.11
C ARG A 41 10.59 -0.75 -2.41
N GLY A 42 9.27 -0.60 -2.56
CA GLY A 42 8.52 0.48 -1.90
C GLY A 42 8.63 0.38 -0.38
N PHE A 43 8.48 -0.83 0.17
CA PHE A 43 8.66 -1.08 1.60
C PHE A 43 10.06 -0.71 2.10
N LEU A 44 11.12 -1.16 1.42
CA LEU A 44 12.50 -0.83 1.79
C LEU A 44 12.80 0.65 1.67
N MET A 45 12.28 1.32 0.65
CA MET A 45 12.43 2.76 0.45
C MET A 45 11.76 3.55 1.59
N GLY A 46 10.53 3.19 1.96
CA GLY A 46 9.84 3.80 3.10
C GLY A 46 10.58 3.57 4.42
N SER A 47 11.02 2.33 4.67
CA SER A 47 11.78 1.98 5.87
C SER A 47 13.11 2.73 5.97
N LEU A 48 13.83 2.88 4.84
CA LEU A 48 15.04 3.67 4.75
C LEU A 48 14.78 5.15 5.04
N ALA A 49 13.73 5.74 4.47
CA ALA A 49 13.38 7.14 4.71
C ALA A 49 13.11 7.41 6.19
N VAL A 50 12.33 6.55 6.86
CA VAL A 50 12.06 6.65 8.31
C VAL A 50 13.37 6.57 9.09
N SER A 51 14.25 5.62 8.76
CA SER A 51 15.53 5.42 9.44
C SER A 51 16.46 6.62 9.26
N ALA A 52 16.54 7.17 8.04
CA ALA A 52 17.36 8.33 7.72
C ALA A 52 16.89 9.58 8.48
N ILE A 53 15.59 9.84 8.52
CA ILE A 53 15.01 10.96 9.29
C ILE A 53 15.28 10.75 10.78
N ALA A 54 15.02 9.56 11.32
CA ALA A 54 15.28 9.26 12.72
C ALA A 54 16.76 9.49 13.10
N ALA A 55 17.69 9.09 12.23
CA ALA A 55 19.12 9.22 12.46
C ALA A 55 19.65 10.67 12.32
N THR A 56 19.10 11.45 11.38
CA THR A 56 19.65 12.78 11.04
C THR A 56 18.89 13.95 11.66
N VAL A 57 17.59 13.78 11.91
CA VAL A 57 16.69 14.87 12.33
C VAL A 57 16.31 14.77 13.81
N SER A 58 16.31 13.59 14.44
CA SER A 58 15.81 13.44 15.83
C SER A 58 16.44 14.41 16.85
N PRO A 59 17.77 14.63 16.90
CA PRO A 59 18.33 15.51 17.93
C PRO A 59 17.93 16.97 17.73
N LEU A 60 18.00 17.48 16.50
CA LEU A 60 17.63 18.86 16.20
C LEU A 60 16.11 19.09 16.29
N ALA A 61 15.29 18.12 15.89
CA ALA A 61 13.85 18.20 16.04
C ALA A 61 13.40 18.15 17.50
N LEU A 62 14.04 17.36 18.37
CA LEU A 62 13.74 17.37 19.80
C LEU A 62 14.19 18.68 20.48
N ILE A 63 15.30 19.27 20.06
CA ILE A 63 15.80 20.54 20.60
C ILE A 63 14.96 21.74 20.10
N ALA A 64 14.52 21.69 18.85
CA ALA A 64 13.71 22.75 18.24
C ALA A 64 12.20 22.58 18.44
N ALA A 65 11.75 21.44 18.97
CA ALA A 65 10.35 21.21 19.30
C ALA A 65 9.95 22.12 20.46
N ASP A 66 8.97 22.98 20.19
CA ASP A 66 8.30 23.75 21.23
C ASP A 66 7.52 22.80 22.16
N GLU A 67 7.22 23.24 23.37
CA GLU A 67 6.47 22.43 24.35
C GLU A 67 5.14 21.96 23.73
N ALA A 68 4.91 20.64 23.74
CA ALA A 68 3.76 20.02 23.08
C ALA A 68 2.47 20.54 23.71
N ARG A 69 1.79 21.49 23.04
CA ARG A 69 0.48 21.95 23.44
C ARG A 69 -0.54 20.88 23.05
N ALA A 70 -1.07 20.17 24.04
CA ALA A 70 -2.21 19.30 23.84
C ALA A 70 -3.35 20.14 23.22
N ALA A 71 -3.89 19.69 22.08
CA ALA A 71 -5.10 20.28 21.55
C ALA A 71 -6.24 19.94 22.51
N GLU A 72 -6.79 20.95 23.18
CA GLU A 72 -7.88 20.78 24.16
C GLU A 72 -9.19 20.31 23.51
N ALA A 73 -9.35 20.56 22.20
CA ALA A 73 -10.53 20.22 21.44
C ALA A 73 -10.36 18.87 20.72
N SER A 74 -11.36 17.99 20.88
CA SER A 74 -11.53 16.80 20.05
C SER A 74 -11.49 17.18 18.57
N ALA A 75 -10.71 16.45 17.76
CA ALA A 75 -10.73 16.58 16.30
C ALA A 75 -12.10 16.26 15.69
N PHE A 76 -12.97 15.60 16.47
CA PHE A 76 -14.35 15.33 16.14
C PHE A 76 -15.24 16.30 16.90
N LYS A 77 -15.63 17.39 16.23
CA LYS A 77 -16.69 18.29 16.66
C LYS A 77 -17.95 17.95 15.86
N PHE A 78 -18.91 17.29 16.49
CA PHE A 78 -20.23 17.08 15.92
C PHE A 78 -21.27 17.67 16.87
N ASP A 79 -22.35 18.21 16.31
CA ASP A 79 -23.53 18.58 17.09
C ASP A 79 -24.23 17.29 17.51
N GLU A 80 -24.23 17.03 18.82
CA GLU A 80 -24.89 15.88 19.39
C GLU A 80 -26.41 16.04 19.23
N ILE A 81 -27.05 15.07 18.58
CA ILE A 81 -28.50 15.04 18.40
C ILE A 81 -29.08 14.34 19.63
N GLU A 82 -29.94 15.03 20.36
CA GLU A 82 -30.63 14.47 21.52
C GLU A 82 -31.51 13.30 21.06
N ALA A 83 -31.29 12.10 21.62
CA ALA A 83 -32.07 10.93 21.28
C ALA A 83 -33.51 11.13 21.75
N GLY A 84 -34.41 11.44 20.82
CA GLY A 84 -35.84 11.49 21.08
C GLY A 84 -36.34 10.13 21.58
N ILE A 85 -37.12 10.15 22.65
CA ILE A 85 -37.81 8.98 23.16
C ILE A 85 -38.98 8.73 22.20
N ASP A 86 -38.98 7.57 21.53
CA ASP A 86 -40.14 7.10 20.77
C ASP A 86 -41.12 6.50 21.78
N ASP A 87 -42.34 7.04 21.85
CA ASP A 87 -43.46 6.53 22.66
C ASP A 87 -44.12 5.30 22.01
#